data_AF-A0A5P8MUM5-F1
#
_entry.id   AF-A0A5P8MUM5-F1
#
_cell.length_a   1.000
_cell.length_b   1.000
_cell.length_c   1.000
_cell.angle_alpha   90.00
_cell.angle_beta   90.00
_cell.angle_gamma   90.00
#
_symmetry.space_group_name_H-M   'P 1'
#
loop_
_entity.id
_entity.type
_entity.pdbx_description
1 polymer ?
#
loop_
_entity_poly.entity_id
_entity_poly.type
_entity_poly.pdbx_seq_one_letter_code
_entity_poly.pdbx_strand_id
1 'polypeptide(L)' 'MKRARNLPADTVAAVLAADATLAAADAAWIGRGYVRTSCRLWRCRDGSLTARLVWRHRDHVVATITYVARGLVLP' A
#
# COMPACT_ATOMS: atom_id res chain seq x y z
N MET A 1 18.88 -8.16 7.13
CA MET A 1 17.70 -7.30 6.85
C MET A 1 17.44 -7.32 5.34
N LYS A 2 16.42 -8.07 4.84
CA LYS A 2 16.14 -8.12 3.39
C LYS A 2 15.51 -6.80 2.93
N ARG A 3 16.10 -6.16 1.92
CA ARG A 3 15.62 -4.89 1.34
C ARG A 3 14.22 -5.07 0.75
N ALA A 4 13.28 -4.19 1.10
CA ALA A 4 12.00 -4.13 0.39
C ALA A 4 12.20 -3.57 -1.01
N ARG A 5 11.82 -4.36 -2.02
CA ARG A 5 11.65 -3.91 -3.39
C ARG A 5 10.24 -3.33 -3.55
N ASN A 6 10.09 -2.37 -4.46
CA ASN A 6 8.76 -2.00 -4.94
C ASN A 6 8.16 -3.23 -5.59
N LEU A 7 6.91 -3.53 -5.23
CA LEU A 7 6.24 -4.72 -5.73
C LEU A 7 5.62 -4.48 -7.11
N PRO A 8 5.45 -5.55 -7.91
CA PRO A 8 4.65 -5.49 -9.13
C PRO A 8 3.16 -5.21 -8.81
N ALA A 9 2.44 -4.69 -9.81
CA ALA A 9 1.08 -4.16 -9.65
C ALA A 9 0.04 -5.22 -9.24
N ASP A 10 0.25 -6.47 -9.67
CA ASP A 10 -0.47 -7.67 -9.24
C ASP A 10 -0.42 -7.86 -7.70
N THR A 11 0.72 -7.56 -7.08
CA THR A 11 0.88 -7.67 -5.62
C THR A 11 0.16 -6.54 -4.89
N VAL A 12 -0.02 -5.37 -5.53
CA VAL A 12 -0.83 -4.29 -4.96
C VAL A 12 -2.29 -4.73 -4.84
N ALA A 13 -2.85 -5.36 -5.88
CA ALA A 13 -4.22 -5.86 -5.84
C ALA A 13 -4.41 -6.90 -4.72
N ALA A 14 -3.46 -7.82 -4.53
CA ALA A 14 -3.49 -8.78 -3.43
C ALA A 14 -3.45 -8.10 -2.05
N VAL A 15 -2.61 -7.07 -1.88
CA VAL A 15 -2.53 -6.29 -0.64
C VAL A 15 -3.83 -5.54 -0.34
N LEU A 16 -4.47 -4.95 -1.36
CA LEU A 16 -5.78 -4.30 -1.19
C LEU A 16 -6.86 -5.33 -0.85
N ALA A 17 -6.86 -6.50 -1.49
CA ALA A 17 -7.82 -7.57 -1.19
C ALA A 17 -7.68 -8.13 0.23
N ALA A 18 -6.47 -8.08 0.81
CA ALA A 18 -6.19 -8.57 2.16
C ALA A 18 -6.51 -7.56 3.29
N ASP A 19 -6.79 -6.28 2.97
CA ASP A 19 -7.16 -5.26 3.97
C ASP A 19 -8.24 -4.33 3.41
N ALA A 20 -9.47 -4.53 3.87
CA ALA A 20 -10.64 -3.75 3.44
C ALA A 20 -10.53 -2.25 3.79
N THR A 21 -9.86 -1.90 4.89
CA THR A 21 -9.65 -0.50 5.27
C THR A 21 -8.67 0.16 4.31
N LEU A 22 -7.60 -0.54 3.97
CA LEU A 22 -6.64 -0.08 2.97
C LEU A 22 -7.29 0.04 1.58
N ALA A 23 -8.14 -0.92 1.18
CA ALA A 23 -8.90 -0.85 -0.08
C ALA A 23 -9.83 0.37 -0.13
N ALA A 24 -10.56 0.65 0.95
CA ALA A 24 -11.43 1.82 1.04
C ALA A 24 -10.63 3.13 0.98
N ALA A 25 -9.50 3.20 1.69
CA ALA A 25 -8.60 4.35 1.65
C ALA A 25 -8.04 4.57 0.24
N ASP A 26 -7.59 3.49 -0.41
CA ASP A 26 -7.05 3.54 -1.76
C ASP A 26 -8.07 4.07 -2.77
N ALA A 27 -9.31 3.58 -2.74
CA ALA A 27 -10.39 4.07 -3.57
C ALA A 27 -10.69 5.56 -3.32
N ALA A 28 -10.71 5.98 -2.05
CA ALA A 28 -10.93 7.38 -1.67
C ALA A 28 -9.82 8.31 -2.18
N TRP A 29 -8.55 7.90 -2.11
CA TRP A 29 -7.42 8.71 -2.57
C TRP A 29 -7.39 8.81 -4.10
N ILE A 30 -7.63 7.71 -4.81
CA ILE A 30 -7.74 7.72 -6.27
C ILE A 30 -8.88 8.62 -6.74
N GLY A 31 -10.05 8.56 -6.09
CA GLY A 31 -11.17 9.44 -6.38
C GLY A 31 -10.87 10.93 -6.17
N ARG A 32 -9.86 11.26 -5.36
CA ARG A 32 -9.36 12.63 -5.14
C ARG A 32 -8.19 13.00 -6.07
N GLY A 33 -7.91 12.20 -7.09
CA GLY A 33 -6.85 12.45 -8.08
C GLY A 33 -5.45 11.96 -7.67
N TYR A 34 -5.30 11.29 -6.53
CA TYR A 34 -3.99 10.79 -6.11
C TYR A 34 -3.60 9.53 -6.89
N VAL A 35 -2.32 9.43 -7.24
CA VAL A 35 -1.76 8.25 -7.92
C VAL A 35 -0.92 7.40 -6.97
N ARG A 36 -1.03 6.08 -7.04
CA ARG A 36 -0.16 5.15 -6.31
C ARG A 36 1.27 5.27 -6.85
N THR A 37 2.24 5.52 -5.98
CA THR A 37 3.66 5.73 -6.37
C THR A 37 4.61 4.69 -5.80
N SER A 38 4.23 4.03 -4.71
CA SER A 38 5.02 2.95 -4.14
C SER A 38 4.13 1.99 -3.36
N CYS A 39 4.38 0.70 -3.53
CA CYS A 39 3.93 -0.36 -2.65
C CYS A 39 5.14 -1.19 -2.24
N ARG A 40 5.33 -1.35 -0.94
CA ARG A 40 6.40 -2.19 -0.38
C ARG A 40 5.79 -3.17 0.61
N LEU A 41 6.32 -4.39 0.62
CA LEU A 41 5.86 -5.47 1.48
C LEU A 41 7.04 -6.11 2.19
N TRP A 42 6.85 -6.44 3.46
CA TRP A 42 7.83 -7.09 4.31
C TRP A 42 7.21 -8.30 4.99
N ARG A 43 7.95 -9.41 5.01
CA ARG A 43 7.62 -10.57 5.85
C ARG A 43 8.07 -10.30 7.29
N CYS A 44 7.14 -10.46 8.21
CA CYS A 44 7.38 -10.47 9.65
C CYS A 44 7.80 -11.87 10.12
N ARG A 45 8.36 -11.95 11.33
CA ARG A 45 8.85 -13.22 11.91
C ARG A 45 7.70 -14.20 12.23
N ASP A 46 6.53 -13.67 12.52
CA ASP A 46 5.29 -14.43 12.77
C ASP A 46 4.64 -15.00 11.50
N GLY A 47 5.27 -14.81 10.32
CA GLY A 47 4.73 -15.25 9.04
C GLY A 47 3.74 -14.27 8.41
N SER A 48 3.31 -13.24 9.15
CA SER A 48 2.47 -12.18 8.61
C SER A 48 3.25 -11.22 7.71
N LEU A 49 2.52 -10.39 6.99
CA LEU A 49 3.08 -9.37 6.11
C LEU A 49 2.74 -7.97 6.62
N THR A 50 3.68 -7.05 6.45
CA THR A 50 3.44 -5.60 6.58
C THR A 50 3.52 -5.00 5.19
N ALA A 51 2.54 -4.20 4.79
CA ALA A 51 2.57 -3.43 3.56
C ALA A 51 2.61 -1.94 3.84
N ARG A 52 3.28 -1.19 2.98
CA ARG A 52 3.24 0.28 2.93
C ARG A 52 2.82 0.70 1.53
N LEU A 53 1.71 1.42 1.43
CA LEU A 53 1.28 2.10 0.22
C LEU A 53 1.55 3.60 0.34
N VAL A 54 1.96 4.20 -0.78
CA VAL A 54 2.20 5.63 -0.89
C VAL A 54 1.47 6.16 -2.11
N TRP A 55 0.64 7.19 -1.89
CA TRP A 55 -0.01 7.94 -2.96
C TRP A 55 0.59 9.33 -3.05
N ARG A 56 0.59 9.90 -4.25
CA ARG A 56 0.98 11.30 -4.46
C ARG A 56 -0.01 12.04 -5.34
N HIS A 57 -0.18 13.32 -5.09
CA HIS A 57 -0.90 14.25 -5.95
C HIS A 57 0.01 15.44 -6.23
N ARG A 58 0.25 15.76 -7.51
CA ARG A 58 1.23 16.78 -7.89
C ARG A 58 0.76 18.21 -7.59
N ASP A 59 -0.55 18.44 -7.66
CA ASP A 59 -1.12 19.79 -7.55
C ASP A 59 -1.64 20.14 -6.15
N HIS A 60 -1.37 19.30 -5.13
CA HIS A 60 -1.88 19.51 -3.77
C HIS A 60 -0.76 19.87 -2.78
N VAL A 61 -1.07 20.73 -1.81
CA VAL A 61 -0.14 21.09 -0.70
C VAL A 61 0.25 19.84 0.10
N VAL A 62 -0.71 18.97 0.41
CA VAL A 62 -0.44 17.63 0.93
C VAL A 62 -0.28 16.67 -0.25
N ALA A 63 0.92 16.71 -0.82
CA ALA A 63 1.25 16.00 -2.05
C ALA A 63 1.50 14.49 -1.85
N THR A 64 1.63 14.00 -0.60
CA THR A 64 1.99 12.61 -0.32
C THR A 64 1.18 12.05 0.84
N ILE A 65 0.51 10.92 0.61
CA ILE A 65 -0.19 10.14 1.63
C ILE A 65 0.52 8.79 1.78
N THR A 66 0.71 8.32 3.01
CA THR A 66 1.27 6.99 3.29
C THR A 66 0.32 6.23 4.20
N TYR A 67 0.07 4.96 3.87
CA TYR A 67 -0.67 4.04 4.73
C TYR A 67 0.20 2.80 4.98
N VAL A 68 0.14 2.26 6.19
CA VAL A 68 0.84 1.03 6.59
C VAL A 68 -0.18 0.03 7.12
N ALA A 69 -0.35 -1.08 6.40
CA ALA A 69 -1.14 -2.23 6.83
C ALA A 69 -0.20 -3.26 7.46
N ARG A 70 -0.61 -3.85 8.59
CA ARG A 70 0.17 -4.85 9.34
C ARG A 70 -0.68 -6.10 9.55
N GLY A 71 -0.03 -7.24 9.73
CA GLY A 71 -0.72 -8.50 9.97
C GLY A 71 -1.42 -9.07 8.72
N LEU A 72 -1.01 -8.64 7.53
CA LEU A 72 -1.59 -9.11 6.27
C LEU A 72 -1.26 -10.59 6.05
N VAL A 73 -2.25 -11.32 5.57
CA VAL A 73 -2.09 -12.68 5.05
C VAL A 73 -2.53 -12.62 3.58
N LEU A 74 -1.58 -12.83 2.67
CA LEU A 74 -1.87 -12.90 1.24
C LEU A 74 -2.12 -14.38 0.86
N PRO A 75 -3.15 -14.68 0.04
CA PRO A 75 -3.36 -16.03 -0.49
C PRO A 75 -2.27 -16.45 -1.47
#